data_AF-A0A0A9Y3T2-F1
#
_entry.id   AF-A0A0A9Y3T2-F1
#
_cell.length_a   1.000
_cell.length_b   1.000
_cell.length_c   1.000
_cell.angle_alpha   90.00
_cell.angle_beta   90.00
_cell.angle_gamma   90.00
#
_symmetry.space_group_name_H-M   'P 1'
#
loop_
_entity.id
_entity.type
_entity.pdbx_description
1 polymer ?
#
loop_
_entity_poly.entity_id
_entity_poly.type
_entity_poly.pdbx_seq_one_letter_code
_entity_poly.pdbx_strand_id
1 'polypeptide(L)'
;EFFSDFPELSLDFDKDKLAVYRLEYYRKLATWLARNGISDEELELFVWWKVIYLLAVHTNEDLMHLKDKMLRSLSDGKYPTLSRESVCYYNVIQLMKPPFGYFVMNSIDTSKIHQIRNIADNLRDSFESTIKEQLWIDESTRTSIADKARAVKLSIGVPNWMTNTTKFDE
;
A
#
# COMPACT_ATOMS: atom_id res chain seq x y z
N GLU A 1 -0.89 7.87 29.57
CA GLU A 1 -1.88 7.00 28.89
C GLU A 1 -1.58 7.07 27.39
N PHE A 2 -1.67 5.98 26.64
CA PHE A 2 -1.49 6.07 25.19
C PHE A 2 -2.64 6.89 24.59
N PHE A 3 -2.33 7.77 23.63
CA PHE A 3 -3.33 8.58 22.90
C PHE A 3 -4.18 9.52 23.77
N SER A 4 -3.62 10.08 24.86
CA SER A 4 -4.34 11.01 25.74
C SER A 4 -4.97 12.22 25.02
N ASP A 5 -4.41 12.60 23.87
CA ASP A 5 -4.87 13.74 23.06
C ASP A 5 -5.98 13.36 22.06
N PHE A 6 -6.30 12.07 21.94
CA PHE A 6 -7.28 11.52 20.99
C PHE A 6 -8.29 10.64 21.75
N PRO A 7 -9.33 11.23 22.38
CA PRO A 7 -10.27 10.53 23.25
C PRO A 7 -11.08 9.44 22.53
N GLU A 8 -11.18 9.50 21.20
CA GLU A 8 -11.79 8.47 20.36
C GLU A 8 -10.93 7.20 20.20
N LEU A 9 -9.65 7.26 20.57
CA LEU A 9 -8.72 6.15 20.51
C LEU A 9 -8.50 5.58 21.91
N SER A 10 -9.18 4.47 22.21
CA SER A 10 -8.89 3.65 23.39
C SER A 10 -8.34 2.30 22.95
N LEU A 11 -7.30 1.83 23.64
CA LEU A 11 -6.70 0.52 23.41
C LEU A 11 -6.75 -0.27 24.71
N ASP A 12 -7.55 -1.32 24.74
CA ASP A 12 -7.72 -2.23 25.86
C ASP A 12 -6.92 -3.51 25.57
N PHE A 13 -5.73 -3.65 26.15
CA PHE A 13 -4.87 -4.81 25.90
C PHE A 13 -5.45 -6.16 26.37
N ASP A 14 -6.50 -6.16 27.21
CA ASP A 14 -7.18 -7.37 27.67
C ASP A 14 -8.28 -7.80 26.69
N LYS A 15 -8.87 -6.86 25.94
CA LYS A 15 -9.97 -7.13 24.99
C LYS A 15 -9.52 -7.10 23.53
N ASP A 16 -8.59 -6.22 23.19
CA ASP A 16 -8.19 -5.95 21.83
C ASP A 16 -7.12 -6.92 21.35
N LYS A 17 -7.28 -7.40 20.11
CA LYS A 17 -6.32 -8.31 19.48
C LYS A 17 -5.45 -7.54 18.50
N LEU A 18 -4.14 -7.55 18.74
CA LEU A 18 -3.15 -6.89 17.87
C LEU A 18 -2.37 -7.93 17.05
N ALA A 19 -2.40 -7.77 15.72
CA ALA A 19 -1.58 -8.58 14.82
C ALA A 19 -0.14 -8.04 14.76
N VAL A 20 0.82 -8.77 15.33
CA VAL A 20 2.24 -8.37 15.37
C VAL A 20 3.08 -9.18 14.39
N TYR A 21 3.39 -8.59 13.23
CA TYR A 21 4.10 -9.30 12.15
C TYR A 21 5.59 -9.54 12.39
N ARG A 22 6.27 -8.69 13.18
CA ARG A 22 7.73 -8.76 13.40
C ARG A 22 8.07 -8.75 14.89
N LEU A 23 7.58 -9.75 15.62
CA LEU A 23 7.71 -9.84 17.07
C LEU A 23 9.17 -9.73 17.55
N GLU A 24 10.11 -10.41 16.89
CA GLU A 24 11.52 -10.36 17.27
C GLU A 24 12.15 -8.99 17.08
N TYR A 25 11.77 -8.28 16.01
CA TYR A 25 12.27 -6.93 15.75
C TYR A 25 11.89 -6.00 16.90
N TYR A 26 10.63 -6.00 17.32
CA TYR A 26 10.17 -5.14 18.40
C TYR A 26 10.79 -5.52 19.75
N ARG A 27 10.97 -6.82 20.03
CA ARG A 27 11.69 -7.28 21.24
C ARG A 27 13.13 -6.81 21.27
N LYS A 28 13.86 -6.95 20.15
CA LYS A 28 15.25 -6.51 20.03
C LYS A 28 15.36 -4.99 20.12
N LEU A 29 14.45 -4.27 19.48
CA LEU A 29 14.39 -2.81 19.53
C LEU A 29 14.16 -2.32 20.97
N ALA A 30 13.16 -2.85 21.67
CA ALA A 30 12.87 -2.48 23.06
C ALA A 30 14.07 -2.76 23.98
N THR A 31 14.69 -3.93 23.82
CA THR A 31 15.89 -4.30 24.59
C THR A 31 17.07 -3.38 24.27
N TRP A 32 17.26 -3.03 22.99
CA TRP A 32 18.34 -2.16 22.55
C TRP A 32 18.15 -0.73 23.08
N LEU A 33 16.92 -0.19 23.00
CA LEU A 33 16.59 1.13 23.55
C LEU A 33 16.84 1.18 25.07
N ALA A 34 16.37 0.18 25.81
CA ALA A 34 16.55 0.13 27.26
C ALA A 34 18.02 -0.01 27.69
N ARG A 35 18.85 -0.71 26.90
CA ARG A 35 20.28 -0.94 27.22
C ARG A 35 21.19 0.23 26.86
N ASN A 36 20.92 0.90 25.74
CA ASN A 36 21.81 1.96 25.24
C ASN A 36 21.50 3.33 25.84
N GLY A 37 20.41 3.47 26.61
CA GLY A 37 20.08 4.72 27.31
C GLY A 37 19.88 5.88 26.34
N ILE A 38 19.26 5.63 25.18
CA ILE A 38 18.96 6.66 24.18
C ILE A 38 18.06 7.71 24.83
N SER A 39 18.45 8.98 24.72
CA SER A 39 17.68 10.07 25.33
C SER A 39 16.39 10.34 24.55
N ASP A 40 15.41 10.95 25.21
CA ASP A 40 14.16 11.34 24.54
C ASP A 40 14.46 12.33 23.40
N GLU A 41 15.43 13.24 23.57
CA GLU A 41 15.85 14.19 22.53
C GLU A 41 16.45 13.49 21.30
N GLU A 42 17.23 12.41 21.50
CA GLU A 42 17.78 11.63 20.38
C GLU A 42 16.67 10.91 19.59
N LEU A 43 15.68 10.36 20.30
CA LEU A 43 14.50 9.75 19.69
C LEU A 43 13.65 10.77 18.94
N GLU A 44 13.41 11.93 19.54
CA GLU A 44 12.69 13.04 18.91
C GLU A 44 13.38 13.49 17.63
N LEU A 45 14.71 13.69 17.67
CA LEU A 45 15.47 14.09 16.49
C LEU A 45 15.38 13.03 15.39
N PHE A 46 15.46 11.75 15.74
CA PHE A 46 15.29 10.66 14.77
C PHE A 46 13.90 10.67 14.13
N VAL A 47 12.84 10.88 14.91
CA VAL A 47 11.46 10.98 14.42
C VAL A 47 11.30 12.21 13.53
N TRP A 48 11.78 13.38 13.96
CA TRP A 48 11.72 14.62 13.16
C TRP A 48 12.50 14.52 11.86
N TRP A 49 13.64 13.82 11.86
CA TRP A 49 14.36 13.55 10.62
C TRP A 49 13.52 12.77 9.61
N LYS A 50 12.70 11.81 10.07
CA LYS A 50 11.75 11.11 9.18
C LYS A 50 10.68 12.04 8.64
N VAL A 51 10.16 12.95 9.48
CA VAL A 51 9.16 13.95 9.04
C VAL A 51 9.75 14.88 7.99
N ILE A 52 10.94 15.45 8.23
CA ILE A 52 11.65 16.31 7.28
C ILE A 52 11.92 15.54 5.99
N TYR A 53 12.44 14.31 6.08
CA TYR A 53 12.67 13.45 4.92
C TYR A 53 11.41 13.25 4.09
N LEU A 54 10.25 13.03 4.72
CA LEU A 54 8.98 12.86 4.01
C LEU A 54 8.54 14.16 3.35
N LEU A 55 8.51 15.26 4.09
CA LEU A 55 7.90 16.53 3.69
C LEU A 55 8.80 17.42 2.83
N ALA A 56 10.11 17.21 2.80
CA ALA A 56 11.08 18.10 2.12
C ALA A 56 10.66 18.48 0.69
N VAL A 57 10.15 17.55 -0.11
CA VAL A 57 9.71 17.80 -1.51
C VAL A 57 8.46 18.67 -1.64
N HIS A 58 7.76 18.95 -0.54
CA HIS A 58 6.52 19.73 -0.50
C HIS A 58 6.68 21.09 0.19
N THR A 59 7.91 21.46 0.59
CA THR A 59 8.17 22.67 1.38
C THR A 59 8.63 23.83 0.49
N ASN A 60 9.87 23.77 0.02
CA ASN A 60 10.49 24.75 -0.87
C ASN A 60 11.45 24.06 -1.86
N GLU A 61 11.94 24.81 -2.84
CA GLU A 61 12.81 24.27 -3.89
C GLU A 61 14.16 23.77 -3.35
N ASP A 62 14.74 24.43 -2.34
CA ASP A 62 16.02 24.04 -1.76
C ASP A 62 15.97 22.65 -1.11
N LEU A 63 14.97 22.42 -0.24
CA LEU A 63 14.78 21.13 0.43
C LEU A 63 14.40 20.02 -0.56
N MET A 64 13.59 20.35 -1.58
CA MET A 64 13.28 19.44 -2.68
C MET A 64 14.58 19.01 -3.41
N HIS A 65 15.41 19.97 -3.82
CA HIS A 65 16.66 19.70 -4.52
C HIS A 65 17.67 18.94 -3.66
N LEU A 66 17.75 19.22 -2.36
CA LEU A 66 18.58 18.48 -1.41
C LEU A 66 18.14 17.01 -1.32
N LYS A 67 16.83 16.75 -1.24
CA LYS A 67 16.31 15.38 -1.22
C LYS A 67 16.57 14.66 -2.54
N ASP A 68 16.37 15.31 -3.68
CA ASP A 68 16.68 14.73 -4.99
C ASP A 68 18.16 14.41 -5.14
N LYS A 69 19.04 15.30 -4.69
CA LYS A 69 20.49 15.08 -4.70
C LYS A 69 20.87 13.88 -3.85
N MET A 70 20.34 13.79 -2.63
CA MET A 70 20.57 12.66 -1.74
C MET A 70 20.10 11.34 -2.37
N LEU A 71 18.89 11.29 -2.94
CA LEU A 71 18.35 10.09 -3.58
C LEU A 71 19.18 9.66 -4.79
N ARG A 72 19.66 10.61 -5.59
CA ARG A 72 20.60 10.33 -6.69
C ARG A 72 21.92 9.80 -6.18
N SER A 73 22.50 10.38 -5.12
CA SER A 73 23.74 9.87 -4.53
C SER A 73 23.59 8.46 -3.97
N LEU A 74 22.46 8.14 -3.32
CA LEU A 74 22.19 6.81 -2.76
C LEU A 74 21.92 5.73 -3.82
N SER A 75 21.61 6.13 -5.06
CA SER A 75 21.23 5.23 -6.16
C SER A 75 22.26 5.19 -7.28
N ASP A 76 23.49 5.69 -7.05
CA ASP A 76 24.53 5.83 -8.08
C ASP A 76 24.02 6.57 -9.34
N GLY A 77 23.20 7.60 -9.13
CA GLY A 77 22.60 8.42 -10.18
C GLY A 77 21.41 7.77 -10.91
N LYS A 78 20.95 6.59 -10.50
CA LYS A 78 19.82 5.89 -11.14
C LYS A 78 18.46 6.45 -10.76
N TYR A 79 18.37 7.27 -9.72
CA TYR A 79 17.11 7.90 -9.33
C TYR A 79 16.67 8.91 -10.41
N PRO A 80 15.45 8.77 -10.96
CA PRO A 80 15.00 9.60 -12.07
C PRO A 80 14.84 11.05 -11.65
N THR A 81 15.19 11.97 -12.55
CA THR A 81 14.82 13.39 -12.39
C THR A 81 13.48 13.61 -13.08
N LEU A 82 12.45 13.84 -12.28
CA LEU A 82 11.09 14.08 -12.76
C LEU A 82 10.84 15.58 -12.87
N SER A 83 10.01 16.00 -13.83
CA SER A 83 9.51 17.37 -13.84
C SER A 83 8.59 17.60 -12.64
N ARG A 84 8.46 18.87 -12.22
CA ARG A 84 7.51 19.24 -11.15
C ARG A 84 6.09 18.77 -11.45
N GLU A 85 5.67 18.86 -12.71
CA GLU A 85 4.37 18.36 -13.17
C GLU A 85 4.22 16.86 -12.93
N SER A 86 5.23 16.05 -13.29
CA SER A 86 5.20 14.59 -13.06
C SER A 86 5.14 14.24 -11.58
N VAL A 87 5.87 14.98 -10.73
CA VAL A 87 5.82 14.80 -9.27
C VAL A 87 4.42 15.15 -8.72
N CYS A 88 3.85 16.29 -9.12
CA CYS A 88 2.50 16.68 -8.72
C CYS A 88 1.45 15.66 -9.17
N TYR A 89 1.52 15.21 -10.42
CA TYR A 89 0.63 14.18 -10.96
C TYR A 89 0.71 12.88 -10.15
N TYR A 90 1.93 12.42 -9.83
CA TYR A 90 2.12 11.24 -9.00
C TYR A 90 1.51 11.40 -7.61
N ASN A 91 1.67 12.56 -6.97
CA ASN A 91 1.09 12.84 -5.66
C ASN A 91 -0.43 12.83 -5.68
N VAL A 92 -1.05 13.46 -6.69
CA VAL A 92 -2.52 13.42 -6.88
C VAL A 92 -2.98 11.98 -7.04
N ILE A 93 -2.30 11.17 -7.86
CA ILE A 93 -2.65 9.75 -8.00
C ILE A 93 -2.52 9.01 -6.67
N GLN A 94 -1.44 9.20 -5.90
CA GLN A 94 -1.25 8.43 -4.67
C GLN A 94 -2.22 8.82 -3.55
N LEU A 95 -2.49 10.13 -3.40
CA LEU A 95 -3.29 10.67 -2.30
C LEU A 95 -4.79 10.69 -2.64
N MET A 96 -5.14 10.77 -3.93
CA MET A 96 -6.51 10.92 -4.42
C MET A 96 -6.86 9.84 -5.44
N LYS A 97 -6.51 8.57 -5.15
CA LYS A 97 -6.81 7.42 -6.03
C LYS A 97 -8.29 7.36 -6.44
N PRO A 98 -9.26 7.47 -5.51
CA PRO A 98 -10.67 7.39 -5.91
C PRO A 98 -11.13 8.55 -6.80
N PRO A 99 -10.88 9.84 -6.45
CA PRO A 99 -11.21 10.95 -7.36
C PRO A 99 -10.55 10.87 -8.73
N PHE A 100 -9.28 10.49 -8.76
CA PHE A 100 -8.58 10.29 -10.01
C PHE A 100 -9.21 9.15 -10.83
N GLY A 101 -9.57 8.04 -10.19
CA GLY A 101 -10.28 6.91 -10.79
C GLY A 101 -11.62 7.30 -11.42
N TYR A 102 -12.40 8.13 -10.73
CA TYR A 102 -13.64 8.70 -11.27
C TYR A 102 -13.38 9.57 -12.50
N PHE A 103 -12.38 10.46 -12.44
CA PHE A 103 -12.03 11.33 -13.57
C PHE A 103 -11.65 10.53 -14.83
N VAL A 104 -10.85 9.48 -14.68
CA VAL A 104 -10.41 8.66 -15.84
C VAL A 104 -11.45 7.66 -16.33
N MET A 105 -12.52 7.43 -15.58
CA MET A 105 -13.58 6.47 -15.95
C MET A 105 -14.19 6.77 -17.32
N ASN A 106 -14.38 8.06 -17.64
CA ASN A 106 -14.92 8.50 -18.93
C ASN A 106 -14.01 8.17 -20.12
N SER A 107 -12.73 7.89 -19.88
CA SER A 107 -11.76 7.49 -20.90
C SER A 107 -11.65 5.96 -21.05
N ILE A 108 -12.34 5.18 -20.22
CA ILE A 108 -12.28 3.72 -20.25
C ILE A 108 -13.38 3.18 -21.17
N ASP A 109 -12.95 2.42 -22.19
CA ASP A 109 -13.84 1.65 -23.04
C ASP A 109 -14.39 0.44 -22.26
N THR A 110 -15.67 0.51 -21.90
CA THR A 110 -16.36 -0.53 -21.13
C THR A 110 -16.44 -1.86 -21.88
N SER A 111 -16.38 -1.87 -23.22
CA SER A 111 -16.36 -3.11 -24.00
C SER A 111 -15.09 -3.93 -23.73
N LYS A 112 -13.96 -3.27 -23.46
CA LYS A 112 -12.70 -3.92 -23.08
C LYS A 112 -12.76 -4.55 -21.69
N ILE A 113 -13.54 -3.98 -20.77
CA ILE A 113 -13.71 -4.54 -19.42
C ILE A 113 -14.33 -5.94 -19.49
N HIS A 114 -15.34 -6.14 -20.35
CA HIS A 114 -15.96 -7.44 -20.56
C HIS A 114 -14.99 -8.46 -21.17
N GLN A 115 -14.19 -8.04 -22.16
CA GLN A 115 -13.18 -8.91 -22.76
C GLN A 115 -12.12 -9.35 -21.73
N ILE A 116 -11.62 -8.41 -20.91
CA ILE A 116 -10.64 -8.71 -19.85
C ILE A 116 -11.24 -9.67 -18.81
N ARG A 117 -12.53 -9.51 -18.48
CA ARG A 117 -13.22 -10.46 -17.58
C ARG A 117 -13.25 -11.87 -18.14
N ASN A 118 -13.61 -12.03 -19.41
CA ASN A 118 -13.59 -13.34 -20.07
C ASN A 118 -12.18 -13.95 -20.09
N ILE A 119 -11.14 -13.14 -20.32
CA ILE A 119 -9.75 -13.61 -20.25
C ILE A 119 -9.41 -14.09 -18.84
N ALA A 120 -9.80 -13.35 -17.81
CA ALA A 120 -9.53 -13.71 -16.42
C ALA A 120 -10.29 -14.98 -15.99
N ASP A 121 -11.53 -15.16 -16.45
CA ASP A 121 -12.31 -16.38 -16.22
C ASP A 121 -11.65 -17.59 -16.91
N ASN A 122 -11.23 -17.46 -18.17
CA ASN A 122 -10.50 -18.50 -18.89
C ASN A 122 -9.18 -18.88 -18.19
N LEU A 123 -8.45 -17.90 -17.65
CA LEU A 123 -7.23 -18.14 -16.88
C LEU A 123 -7.52 -18.91 -15.58
N ARG A 124 -8.62 -18.59 -14.88
CA ARG A 124 -9.04 -19.32 -13.69
C ARG A 124 -9.37 -20.78 -14.03
N ASP A 125 -10.10 -21.01 -15.10
CA ASP A 125 -10.53 -22.36 -15.50
C ASP A 125 -9.33 -23.22 -15.96
N SER A 126 -8.39 -22.60 -16.67
CA SER A 126 -7.13 -23.22 -17.07
C SER A 126 -6.24 -23.54 -15.85
N PHE A 127 -6.15 -22.63 -14.88
CA PHE A 127 -5.44 -22.87 -13.63
C PHE A 127 -6.06 -24.03 -12.86
N GLU A 128 -7.39 -24.08 -12.74
CA GLU A 128 -8.09 -25.18 -12.07
C GLU A 128 -7.80 -26.52 -12.75
N SER A 129 -7.89 -26.57 -14.08
CA SER A 129 -7.61 -27.78 -14.86
C SER A 129 -6.17 -28.24 -14.67
N THR A 130 -5.22 -27.31 -14.70
CA THR A 130 -3.80 -27.59 -14.49
C THR A 130 -3.54 -28.15 -13.09
N ILE A 131 -4.18 -27.59 -12.05
CA ILE A 131 -4.02 -28.06 -10.66
C ILE A 131 -4.56 -29.48 -10.49
N LYS A 132 -5.69 -29.83 -11.12
CA LYS A 132 -6.28 -31.18 -11.05
C LYS A 132 -5.32 -32.27 -11.55
N GLU A 133 -4.48 -31.94 -12.52
CA GLU A 133 -3.53 -32.89 -13.14
C GLU A 133 -2.19 -32.98 -12.39
N GLN A 134 -1.94 -32.15 -11.37
CA GLN A 134 -0.66 -32.15 -10.66
C GLN A 134 -0.52 -33.38 -9.74
N LEU A 135 0.43 -34.25 -10.08
CA LEU A 135 0.74 -35.47 -9.32
C LEU A 135 1.50 -35.21 -8.01
N TRP A 136 2.17 -34.07 -7.88
CA TRP A 136 2.95 -33.70 -6.69
C TRP A 136 2.11 -33.08 -5.56
N ILE A 137 0.84 -32.77 -5.83
CA ILE A 137 -0.12 -32.22 -4.87
C ILE A 137 -1.07 -33.35 -4.47
N ASP A 138 -1.34 -33.54 -3.20
CA ASP A 138 -2.37 -34.50 -2.78
C ASP A 138 -3.79 -34.03 -3.17
N GLU A 139 -4.73 -34.96 -3.24
CA GLU A 139 -6.09 -34.69 -3.71
C GLU A 139 -6.85 -33.66 -2.86
N SER A 140 -6.66 -33.68 -1.54
CA SER A 140 -7.33 -32.77 -0.61
C SER A 140 -6.82 -31.33 -0.80
N THR A 141 -5.51 -31.18 -1.01
CA THR A 141 -4.90 -29.89 -1.29
C THR A 141 -5.28 -29.38 -2.68
N ARG A 142 -5.34 -30.24 -3.72
CA ARG A 142 -5.83 -29.84 -5.06
C ARG A 142 -7.25 -29.29 -5.01
N THR A 143 -8.14 -29.97 -4.29
CA THR A 143 -9.53 -29.52 -4.10
C THR A 143 -9.57 -28.15 -3.40
N SER A 144 -8.79 -27.99 -2.32
CA SER A 144 -8.70 -26.72 -1.59
C SER A 144 -8.17 -25.56 -2.45
N ILE A 145 -7.18 -25.83 -3.32
CA ILE A 145 -6.65 -24.84 -4.26
C ILE A 145 -7.71 -24.45 -5.29
N ALA A 146 -8.45 -25.42 -5.83
CA ALA A 146 -9.53 -25.17 -6.78
C ALA A 146 -10.65 -24.31 -6.14
N ASP A 147 -11.06 -24.64 -4.93
CA ASP A 147 -12.08 -23.87 -4.20
C ASP A 147 -11.62 -22.44 -3.92
N LYS A 148 -10.34 -22.27 -3.53
CA LYS A 148 -9.75 -20.94 -3.38
C LYS A 148 -9.74 -20.16 -4.69
N ALA A 149 -9.39 -20.81 -5.81
CA ALA A 149 -9.36 -20.17 -7.13
C ALA A 149 -10.76 -19.69 -7.55
N ARG A 150 -11.81 -20.50 -7.33
CA ARG A 150 -13.21 -20.12 -7.59
C ARG A 150 -13.69 -18.98 -6.70
N ALA A 151 -13.18 -18.90 -5.47
CA ALA A 151 -13.53 -17.84 -4.52
C ALA A 151 -12.81 -16.50 -4.78
N VAL A 152 -11.84 -16.44 -5.70
CA VAL A 152 -11.13 -15.19 -6.04
C VAL A 152 -12.11 -14.18 -6.64
N LYS A 153 -12.23 -13.02 -5.98
CA LYS A 153 -12.98 -11.88 -6.49
C LYS A 153 -12.08 -11.05 -7.40
N LEU A 154 -12.55 -10.79 -8.62
CA LEU A 154 -11.83 -9.99 -9.61
C LEU A 154 -12.33 -8.54 -9.62
N SER A 155 -11.43 -7.59 -9.43
CA SER A 155 -11.69 -6.15 -9.60
C SER A 155 -11.07 -5.69 -10.92
N ILE A 156 -11.91 -5.43 -11.93
CA ILE A 156 -11.48 -5.06 -13.29
C ILE A 156 -12.03 -3.67 -13.62
N GLY A 157 -11.15 -2.75 -14.00
CA GLY A 157 -11.52 -1.37 -14.31
C GLY A 157 -11.75 -0.53 -13.06
N VAL A 158 -12.85 0.21 -13.03
CA VAL A 158 -13.22 1.13 -11.94
C VAL A 158 -14.29 0.47 -11.05
N PRO A 159 -14.22 0.57 -9.71
CA PRO A 159 -15.24 0.03 -8.82
C PRO A 159 -16.62 0.63 -9.08
N ASN A 160 -17.66 -0.22 -9.08
CA ASN A 160 -19.04 0.19 -9.35
C ASN A 160 -19.58 1.27 -8.40
N TRP A 161 -19.03 1.42 -7.19
CA TRP A 161 -19.48 2.46 -6.27
C TRP A 161 -19.07 3.87 -6.74
N MET A 162 -18.01 3.99 -7.55
CA MET A 162 -17.55 5.28 -8.09
C MET A 162 -18.47 5.83 -9.20
N THR A 163 -19.39 5.04 -9.77
CA THR A 163 -20.32 5.54 -10.80
C THR A 163 -21.50 6.32 -10.21
N ASN A 164 -21.64 6.34 -8.87
CA ASN A 164 -22.70 7.07 -8.17
C ASN A 164 -22.11 8.28 -7.46
N THR A 165 -22.38 9.48 -7.99
CA THR A 165 -21.84 10.76 -7.49
C THR A 165 -22.21 11.02 -6.02
N THR A 166 -23.40 10.62 -5.57
CA THR A 166 -23.83 10.81 -4.18
C THR A 166 -23.01 9.99 -3.18
N LYS A 167 -22.50 8.82 -3.59
CA LYS A 167 -21.63 7.97 -2.74
C LYS A 167 -20.15 8.34 -2.81
N PHE A 168 -19.79 9.21 -3.74
CA PHE A 168 -18.41 9.59 -4.00
C PHE A 168 -18.00 10.84 -3.19
N ASP A 169 -18.97 11.71 -2.88
CA ASP A 169 -18.78 12.94 -2.10
C ASP A 169 -19.03 12.76 -0.57
N GLU A 170 -19.50 11.58 -0.14
CA GLU A 170 -19.61 11.15 1.28
C GLU A 170 -18.31 10.48 1.77
#